data_AF-A0A098GKC7-F1
#
_entry.id   AF-A0A098GKC7-F1
#
_cell.length_a   1.000
_cell.length_b   1.000
_cell.length_c   1.000
_cell.angle_alpha   90.00
_cell.angle_beta   90.00
_cell.angle_gamma   90.00
#
_symmetry.space_group_name_H-M   'P 1'
#
loop_
_entity.id
_entity.type
_entity.pdbx_description
1 polymer ?
#
loop_
_entity_poly.entity_id
_entity_poly.type
_entity_poly.pdbx_seq_one_letter_code
_entity_poly.pdbx_strand_id
1 'polypeptide(L)'
;MDAPLKFSEAIMTINLQIVEKMILQIAEFFHSMAANEQRRLYYMMPPKSSFPYAYQHSSIRDVATICNILDLVHFFKERQMMLGAGVMAVFEEVVGNTLQKYHELYQKNKVLDLPDGNIGDIGFFLLALEKCSQVFPSKLPDLWKTTRAQLVNRLLRRQNEDGSMRLFFDSRLTVYEKSAEAFYLPEALIGLIATLGHHSKEIDNQIITLIQRAILYCCQDENRERNVTSDIVTFYANWQFQLFYHWIYNQSKGENEISLEVEHLKRLINALMNSPIAKIPFEHNVATVEIACYLEGLVHARDVISFVKIALHLPKDWFEKEINRCIHFLYQLQTATQLTIKGGFVHTPNSPEARVDVAGHVFNALAKLSRDQH
;
A
#
# COMPACT_ATOMS: atom_id res chain seq x y z
N MET A 1 23.54 -31.04 -7.13
CA MET A 1 24.08 -29.81 -6.50
C MET A 1 23.90 -28.72 -7.52
N ASP A 2 22.72 -28.12 -7.51
CA ASP A 2 22.37 -27.10 -8.49
C ASP A 2 22.90 -25.76 -8.00
N ALA A 3 23.72 -25.13 -8.82
CA ALA A 3 24.29 -23.83 -8.53
C ALA A 3 23.16 -22.81 -8.30
N PRO A 4 23.27 -21.91 -7.30
CA PRO A 4 22.33 -20.81 -7.16
C PRO A 4 22.33 -20.02 -8.46
N LEU A 5 21.14 -19.77 -9.01
CA LEU A 5 20.93 -18.89 -10.15
C LEU A 5 21.60 -17.54 -9.83
N LYS A 6 22.77 -17.30 -10.40
CA LYS A 6 23.27 -15.95 -10.58
C LYS A 6 22.29 -15.29 -11.55
N PHE A 7 21.48 -14.35 -11.05
CA PHE A 7 20.73 -13.42 -11.89
C PHE A 7 21.75 -12.76 -12.82
N SER A 8 21.84 -13.24 -14.06
CA SER A 8 22.83 -12.77 -15.02
C SER A 8 22.42 -11.40 -15.53
N GLU A 9 23.39 -10.54 -15.76
CA GLU A 9 23.40 -9.12 -16.17
C GLU A 9 22.67 -8.76 -17.49
N ALA A 10 21.71 -9.55 -17.95
CA ALA A 10 20.80 -9.15 -19.03
C ALA A 10 19.55 -8.48 -18.44
N ILE A 11 19.74 -7.48 -17.58
CA ILE A 11 18.66 -6.64 -17.08
C ILE A 11 18.21 -5.78 -18.26
N MET A 12 16.99 -5.99 -18.73
CA MET A 12 16.30 -4.98 -19.53
C MET A 12 16.16 -3.75 -18.61
N THR A 13 17.09 -2.79 -18.75
CA THR A 13 17.23 -1.66 -17.83
C THR A 13 15.91 -0.90 -17.80
N ILE A 14 15.20 -0.99 -16.67
CA ILE A 14 14.07 -0.11 -16.38
C ILE A 14 14.55 1.31 -16.66
N ASN A 15 13.88 2.00 -17.59
CA ASN A 15 14.31 3.33 -17.98
C ASN A 15 14.08 4.29 -16.82
N LEU A 16 15.13 4.58 -16.06
CA LEU A 16 15.07 5.43 -14.86
C LEU A 16 14.52 6.82 -15.17
N GLN A 17 14.78 7.36 -16.36
CA GLN A 17 14.22 8.66 -16.76
C GLN A 17 12.69 8.60 -16.89
N ILE A 18 12.15 7.47 -17.34
CA ILE A 18 10.69 7.24 -17.36
C ILE A 18 10.16 7.17 -15.93
N VAL A 19 10.81 6.39 -15.06
CA VAL A 19 10.42 6.22 -13.65
C VAL A 19 10.40 7.57 -12.92
N GLU A 20 11.50 8.33 -12.97
CA GLU A 20 11.61 9.64 -12.31
C GLU A 20 10.59 10.64 -12.85
N LYS A 21 10.37 10.68 -14.17
CA LYS A 21 9.36 11.55 -14.77
C LYS A 21 7.96 11.20 -14.30
N MET A 22 7.63 9.91 -14.18
CA MET A 22 6.35 9.46 -13.65
C MET A 22 6.19 9.83 -12.16
N ILE A 23 7.24 9.67 -11.34
CA ILE A 23 7.20 10.05 -9.92
C ILE A 23 6.98 11.56 -9.75
N LEU A 24 7.69 12.40 -10.52
CA LEU A 24 7.50 13.85 -10.53
C LEU A 24 6.07 14.24 -10.92
N GLN A 25 5.53 13.57 -11.95
CA GLN A 25 4.15 13.74 -12.37
C GLN A 25 3.19 13.38 -11.23
N ILE A 26 3.36 12.23 -10.58
CA ILE A 26 2.51 11.84 -9.44
C ILE A 26 2.59 12.87 -8.31
N ALA A 27 3.77 13.44 -8.04
CA ALA A 27 3.94 14.52 -7.07
C ALA A 27 3.14 15.78 -7.44
N GLU A 28 3.20 16.21 -8.70
CA GLU A 28 2.40 17.34 -9.21
C GLU A 28 0.90 17.09 -9.03
N PHE A 29 0.43 15.85 -9.23
CA PHE A 29 -0.96 15.49 -9.04
C PHE A 29 -1.39 15.56 -7.58
N PHE A 30 -0.65 14.94 -6.65
CA PHE A 30 -0.96 15.04 -5.22
C PHE A 30 -0.93 16.50 -4.75
N HIS A 31 0.03 17.29 -5.23
CA HIS A 31 0.08 18.71 -4.93
C HIS A 31 -1.15 19.44 -5.48
N SER A 32 -1.54 19.20 -6.73
CA SER A 32 -2.73 19.82 -7.32
C SER A 32 -3.99 19.50 -6.54
N MET A 33 -4.11 18.29 -5.98
CA MET A 33 -5.25 17.89 -5.16
C MET A 33 -5.30 18.58 -3.80
N ALA A 34 -4.15 18.94 -3.25
CA ALA A 34 -3.99 19.51 -1.93
C ALA A 34 -3.89 21.05 -1.93
N ALA A 35 -3.51 21.65 -3.06
CA ALA A 35 -3.27 23.08 -3.23
C ALA A 35 -4.56 23.90 -3.40
N ASN A 36 -5.47 23.79 -2.44
CA ASN A 36 -6.65 24.65 -2.30
C ASN A 36 -6.62 25.45 -1.00
N GLU A 37 -7.52 26.44 -0.90
CA GLU A 37 -7.67 27.31 0.27
C GLU A 37 -7.92 26.54 1.57
N GLN A 38 -8.54 25.36 1.49
CA GLN A 38 -8.89 24.55 2.66
C GLN A 38 -7.79 23.56 3.04
N ARG A 39 -6.73 23.43 2.24
CA ARG A 39 -5.58 22.55 2.49
C ARG A 39 -6.03 21.13 2.84
N ARG A 40 -6.94 20.62 2.00
CA ARG A 40 -7.54 19.28 2.05
C ARG A 40 -7.45 18.66 0.67
N LEU A 41 -7.53 17.34 0.55
CA LEU A 41 -7.59 16.70 -0.76
C LEU A 41 -8.94 16.99 -1.43
N TYR A 42 -8.93 17.37 -2.71
CA TYR A 42 -10.15 17.79 -3.42
C TYR A 42 -11.31 16.78 -3.35
N TYR A 43 -11.05 15.48 -3.36
CA TYR A 43 -12.10 14.45 -3.27
C TYR A 43 -12.72 14.36 -1.85
N MET A 44 -12.07 14.95 -0.84
CA MET A 44 -12.61 15.07 0.52
C MET A 44 -13.46 16.33 0.72
N MET A 45 -13.53 17.21 -0.28
CA MET A 45 -14.33 18.43 -0.22
C MET A 45 -15.77 18.14 -0.67
N PRO A 46 -16.80 18.71 -0.03
CA PRO A 46 -18.17 18.60 -0.52
C PRO A 46 -18.26 19.18 -1.95
N PRO A 47 -19.04 18.56 -2.86
CA PRO A 47 -19.19 19.05 -4.22
C PRO A 47 -19.64 20.52 -4.22
N LYS A 48 -18.85 21.39 -4.86
CA LYS A 48 -19.34 22.70 -5.27
C LYS A 48 -20.14 22.51 -6.56
N SER A 49 -21.15 23.36 -6.82
CA SER A 49 -22.05 23.29 -7.98
C SER A 49 -21.36 23.25 -9.36
N SER A 50 -20.07 23.56 -9.44
CA SER A 50 -19.23 23.53 -10.65
C SER A 50 -18.26 22.34 -10.75
N PHE A 51 -18.21 21.45 -9.76
CA PHE A 51 -17.35 20.27 -9.76
C PHE A 51 -18.17 19.00 -9.46
N PRO A 52 -18.32 18.08 -10.43
CA PRO A 52 -19.23 16.93 -10.32
C PRO A 52 -18.65 15.77 -9.49
N TYR A 53 -17.74 16.03 -8.54
CA TYR A 53 -17.09 14.97 -7.77
C TYR A 53 -17.99 14.53 -6.62
N ALA A 54 -18.35 13.24 -6.60
CA ALA A 54 -19.19 12.65 -5.57
C ALA A 54 -18.40 12.56 -4.25
N TYR A 55 -18.95 13.14 -3.19
CA TYR A 55 -18.39 13.00 -1.85
C TYR A 55 -18.57 11.57 -1.34
N GLN A 56 -17.48 10.79 -1.28
CA GLN A 56 -17.46 9.52 -0.56
C GLN A 56 -16.51 9.62 0.63
N HIS A 57 -17.07 9.70 1.84
CA HIS A 57 -16.30 9.51 3.05
C HIS A 57 -15.84 8.06 3.17
N SER A 58 -14.56 7.81 2.89
CA SER A 58 -13.89 6.54 3.14
C SER A 58 -12.71 6.79 4.06
N SER A 59 -12.82 6.37 5.32
CA SER A 59 -11.78 6.54 6.33
C SER A 59 -10.44 5.96 5.88
N ILE A 60 -10.50 4.77 5.29
CA ILE A 60 -9.34 4.05 4.80
C ILE A 60 -8.64 4.80 3.67
N ARG A 61 -9.39 5.34 2.70
CA ARG A 61 -8.81 6.03 1.54
C ARG A 61 -8.15 7.34 1.91
N ASP A 62 -8.77 8.12 2.80
CA ASP A 62 -8.18 9.37 3.30
C ASP A 62 -6.78 9.08 3.89
N VAL A 63 -6.70 8.09 4.78
CA VAL A 63 -5.44 7.76 5.48
C VAL A 63 -4.43 7.10 4.56
N ALA A 64 -4.86 6.20 3.66
CA ALA A 64 -4.00 5.61 2.64
C ALA A 64 -3.39 6.67 1.72
N THR A 65 -4.16 7.72 1.36
CA THR A 65 -3.64 8.83 0.57
C THR A 65 -2.58 9.62 1.32
N ILE A 66 -2.77 9.82 2.62
CA ILE A 66 -1.74 10.44 3.47
C ILE A 66 -0.48 9.58 3.52
N CYS A 67 -0.60 8.25 3.60
CA CYS A 67 0.55 7.36 3.48
C CYS A 67 1.30 7.57 2.15
N ASN A 68 0.59 7.65 1.03
CA ASN A 68 1.19 7.88 -0.29
C ASN A 68 1.95 9.23 -0.35
N ILE A 69 1.37 10.30 0.21
CA ILE A 69 2.04 11.61 0.28
C ILE A 69 3.29 11.53 1.16
N LEU A 70 3.22 10.84 2.30
CA LEU A 70 4.36 10.66 3.19
C LEU A 70 5.48 9.86 2.52
N ASP A 71 5.17 8.77 1.83
CA ASP A 71 6.15 7.97 1.07
C ASP A 71 6.78 8.79 -0.06
N LEU A 72 5.99 9.60 -0.76
CA LEU A 72 6.47 10.53 -1.77
C LEU A 72 7.49 11.50 -1.19
N VAL A 73 7.13 12.20 -0.11
CA VAL A 73 8.04 13.15 0.53
C VAL A 73 9.30 12.44 1.04
N HIS A 74 9.14 11.27 1.64
CA HIS A 74 10.27 10.46 2.10
C HIS A 74 11.21 10.09 0.95
N PHE A 75 10.67 9.62 -0.18
CA PHE A 75 11.44 9.33 -1.39
C PHE A 75 12.26 10.54 -1.86
N PHE A 76 11.63 11.71 -2.01
CA PHE A 76 12.34 12.92 -2.43
C PHE A 76 13.44 13.34 -1.45
N LYS A 77 13.20 13.20 -0.14
CA LYS A 77 14.23 13.46 0.89
C LYS A 77 15.40 12.49 0.80
N GLU A 78 15.14 11.18 0.70
CA GLU A 78 16.17 10.15 0.57
C GLU A 78 17.02 10.35 -0.69
N ARG A 79 16.38 10.76 -1.79
CA ARG A 79 17.05 11.04 -3.07
C ARG A 79 17.72 12.41 -3.15
N GLN A 80 17.64 13.23 -2.11
CA GLN A 80 18.11 14.62 -2.13
C GLN A 80 17.52 15.44 -3.29
N MET A 81 16.30 15.09 -3.71
CA MET A 81 15.56 15.78 -4.76
C MET A 81 14.64 16.85 -4.16
N MET A 82 14.46 17.97 -4.85
CA MET A 82 13.68 19.11 -4.35
C MET A 82 12.23 19.07 -4.84
N LEU A 83 11.27 18.90 -3.92
CA LEU A 83 9.83 19.12 -4.19
C LEU A 83 9.44 20.61 -4.21
N GLY A 84 10.33 21.50 -3.76
CA GLY A 84 10.07 22.93 -3.59
C GLY A 84 9.36 23.24 -2.27
N ALA A 85 9.73 24.35 -1.63
CA ALA A 85 9.27 24.69 -0.28
C ALA A 85 7.74 24.86 -0.18
N GLY A 86 7.10 25.41 -1.22
CA GLY A 86 5.64 25.56 -1.27
C GLY A 86 4.90 24.23 -1.28
N VAL A 87 5.36 23.26 -2.08
CA VAL A 87 4.77 21.91 -2.16
C VAL A 87 4.92 21.19 -0.83
N MET A 88 6.11 21.28 -0.22
CA MET A 88 6.40 20.70 1.09
C MET A 88 5.47 21.25 2.17
N ALA A 89 5.26 22.56 2.22
CA ALA A 89 4.36 23.20 3.19
C ALA A 89 2.90 22.72 3.01
N VAL A 90 2.44 22.58 1.76
CA VAL A 90 1.10 22.06 1.45
C VAL A 90 0.95 20.62 1.95
N PHE A 91 1.90 19.75 1.63
CA PHE A 91 1.85 18.36 2.09
C PHE A 91 1.92 18.25 3.60
N GLU A 92 2.81 18.99 4.25
CA GLU A 92 2.93 19.03 5.71
C GLU A 92 1.61 19.43 6.39
N GLU A 93 0.91 20.44 5.84
CA GLU A 93 -0.37 20.92 6.38
C GLU A 93 -1.50 19.89 6.17
N VAL A 94 -1.62 19.32 4.97
CA VAL A 94 -2.65 18.31 4.65
C VAL A 94 -2.48 17.04 5.49
N VAL A 95 -1.23 16.58 5.66
CA VAL A 95 -0.88 15.46 6.56
C VAL A 95 -1.31 15.78 7.99
N GLY A 96 -0.88 16.92 8.53
CA GLY A 96 -1.20 17.32 9.91
C GLY A 96 -2.71 17.42 10.17
N ASN A 97 -3.44 18.08 9.27
CA ASN A 97 -4.89 18.25 9.37
C ASN A 97 -5.63 16.90 9.32
N THR A 98 -5.20 16.01 8.44
CA THR A 98 -5.83 14.69 8.29
C THR A 98 -5.55 13.80 9.50
N LEU A 99 -4.30 13.75 9.96
CA LEU A 99 -3.94 12.95 11.13
C LEU A 99 -4.65 13.47 12.40
N GLN A 100 -4.76 14.79 12.58
CA GLN A 100 -5.53 15.38 13.69
C GLN A 100 -7.02 14.99 13.63
N LYS A 101 -7.65 15.07 12.45
CA LYS A 101 -9.05 14.63 12.25
C LYS A 101 -9.23 13.18 12.70
N TYR A 102 -8.38 12.26 12.24
CA TYR A 102 -8.49 10.84 12.57
C TYR A 102 -8.14 10.54 14.03
N HIS A 103 -7.15 11.23 14.59
CA HIS A 103 -6.87 11.16 16.01
C HIS A 103 -8.12 11.48 16.85
N GLU A 104 -8.83 12.57 16.54
CA GLU A 104 -10.07 12.92 17.24
C GLU A 104 -11.19 11.90 17.05
N LEU A 105 -11.31 11.31 15.86
CA LEU A 105 -12.29 10.26 15.59
C LEU A 105 -12.04 9.02 16.46
N TYR A 106 -10.77 8.59 16.56
CA TYR A 106 -10.38 7.45 17.38
C TYR A 106 -10.48 7.71 18.89
N GLN A 107 -10.19 8.94 19.33
CA GLN A 107 -10.34 9.34 20.74
C GLN A 107 -11.79 9.39 21.19
N LYS A 108 -12.70 9.91 20.35
CA LYS A 108 -14.11 10.08 20.70
C LYS A 108 -14.91 8.76 20.63
N ASN A 109 -14.29 7.63 20.26
CA ASN A 109 -14.96 6.38 19.85
C ASN A 109 -16.08 6.64 18.81
N LYS A 110 -15.94 7.71 18.01
CA LYS A 110 -16.94 8.18 17.04
C LYS A 110 -16.65 7.68 15.63
N VAL A 111 -15.87 6.61 15.48
CA VAL A 111 -15.74 5.95 14.18
C VAL A 111 -17.15 5.48 13.81
N LEU A 112 -17.68 6.11 12.77
CA LEU A 112 -19.06 6.03 12.30
C LEU A 112 -19.56 4.58 12.35
N ASP A 113 -20.68 4.36 13.03
CA ASP A 113 -21.47 3.12 13.11
C ASP A 113 -20.79 1.83 13.61
N LEU A 114 -19.49 1.83 13.93
CA LEU A 114 -18.77 0.68 14.46
C LEU A 114 -18.03 1.08 15.75
N PRO A 115 -18.38 0.51 16.93
CA PRO A 115 -17.84 0.93 18.24
C PRO A 115 -16.32 0.81 18.38
N ASP A 116 -15.68 0.20 17.39
CA ASP A 116 -14.32 -0.27 17.40
C ASP A 116 -13.53 0.11 16.12
N GLY A 117 -14.20 0.53 15.03
CA GLY A 117 -13.57 0.84 13.72
C GLY A 117 -13.05 -0.37 12.93
N ASN A 118 -12.86 -0.23 11.62
CA ASN A 118 -12.34 -1.31 10.76
C ASN A 118 -10.82 -1.53 11.00
N ILE A 119 -10.34 -2.78 10.95
CA ILE A 119 -8.93 -3.08 11.23
C ILE A 119 -7.97 -2.49 10.17
N GLY A 120 -8.40 -2.37 8.91
CA GLY A 120 -7.64 -1.74 7.84
C GLY A 120 -7.45 -0.24 8.08
N ASP A 121 -8.51 0.47 8.49
CA ASP A 121 -8.44 1.89 8.89
C ASP A 121 -7.41 2.12 10.00
N ILE A 122 -7.43 1.23 11.00
CA ILE A 122 -6.51 1.31 12.14
C ILE A 122 -5.08 1.03 11.65
N GLY A 123 -4.89 -0.01 10.83
CA GLY A 123 -3.60 -0.37 10.24
C GLY A 123 -2.97 0.80 9.48
N PHE A 124 -3.71 1.39 8.54
CA PHE A 124 -3.23 2.55 7.79
C PHE A 124 -2.95 3.75 8.68
N PHE A 125 -3.75 3.99 9.72
CA PHE A 125 -3.49 5.11 10.62
C PHE A 125 -2.21 4.90 11.44
N LEU A 126 -1.97 3.68 11.94
CA LEU A 126 -0.70 3.34 12.59
C LEU A 126 0.49 3.52 11.64
N LEU A 127 0.36 3.07 10.39
CA LEU A 127 1.38 3.25 9.35
C LEU A 127 1.63 4.74 9.03
N ALA A 128 0.57 5.55 8.94
CA ALA A 128 0.66 6.98 8.69
C ALA A 128 1.34 7.72 9.84
N LEU A 129 1.04 7.36 11.09
CA LEU A 129 1.73 7.90 12.26
C LEU A 129 3.23 7.58 12.22
N GLU A 130 3.60 6.37 11.82
CA GLU A 130 5.00 5.97 11.72
C GLU A 130 5.74 6.75 10.62
N LYS A 131 5.20 6.76 9.40
CA LYS A 131 5.78 7.51 8.28
C LYS A 131 5.85 9.01 8.58
N CYS A 132 4.85 9.56 9.24
CA CYS A 132 4.86 10.97 9.64
C CYS A 132 5.94 11.26 10.69
N SER A 133 6.28 10.30 11.56
CA SER A 133 7.39 10.44 12.52
C SER A 133 8.74 10.64 11.82
N GLN A 134 8.93 9.95 10.69
CA GLN A 134 10.16 9.98 9.91
C GLN A 134 10.24 11.24 9.04
N VAL A 135 9.11 11.69 8.51
CA VAL A 135 9.07 12.77 7.50
C VAL A 135 8.78 14.14 8.11
N PHE A 136 7.83 14.23 9.04
CA PHE A 136 7.37 15.47 9.69
C PHE A 136 7.25 15.28 11.20
N PRO A 137 8.35 15.02 11.93
CA PRO A 137 8.30 14.70 13.36
C PRO A 137 7.62 15.79 14.20
N SER A 138 7.73 17.06 13.79
CA SER A 138 7.08 18.22 14.43
C SER A 138 5.54 18.16 14.40
N LYS A 139 4.96 17.33 13.54
CA LYS A 139 3.51 17.13 13.43
C LYS A 139 2.97 16.02 14.32
N LEU A 140 3.80 15.34 15.10
CA LEU A 140 3.35 14.32 16.04
C LEU A 140 3.26 14.86 17.48
N PRO A 141 2.08 15.33 17.95
CA PRO A 141 1.83 15.55 19.37
C PRO A 141 2.13 14.31 20.23
N ASP A 142 2.58 14.52 21.46
CA ASP A 142 2.78 13.42 22.42
C ASP A 142 1.51 12.59 22.64
N LEU A 143 0.34 13.21 22.53
CA LEU A 143 -0.97 12.54 22.63
C LEU A 143 -1.16 11.42 21.58
N TRP A 144 -0.43 11.47 20.46
CA TRP A 144 -0.50 10.43 19.44
C TRP A 144 0.18 9.13 19.88
N LYS A 145 1.14 9.18 20.81
CA LYS A 145 1.70 7.97 21.45
C LYS A 145 0.62 7.20 22.20
N THR A 146 -0.23 7.91 22.95
CA THR A 146 -1.39 7.31 23.64
C THR A 146 -2.38 6.70 22.64
N THR A 147 -2.65 7.40 21.54
CA THR A 147 -3.55 6.89 20.49
C THR A 147 -2.99 5.63 19.84
N ARG A 148 -1.70 5.63 19.49
CA ARG A 148 -1.00 4.47 18.95
C ARG A 148 -1.15 3.26 19.88
N ALA A 149 -0.81 3.42 21.16
CA ALA A 149 -0.91 2.33 22.15
C ALA A 149 -2.35 1.81 22.29
N GLN A 150 -3.36 2.70 22.31
CA GLN A 150 -4.76 2.32 22.35
C GLN A 150 -5.17 1.50 21.11
N LEU A 151 -4.75 1.93 19.92
CA LEU A 151 -5.08 1.27 18.65
C LEU A 151 -4.38 -0.08 18.50
N VAL A 152 -3.10 -0.19 18.89
CA VAL A 152 -2.37 -1.46 18.96
C VAL A 152 -3.10 -2.44 19.87
N ASN A 153 -3.49 -2.00 21.08
CA ASN A 153 -4.26 -2.82 22.02
C ASN A 153 -5.65 -3.21 21.49
N ARG A 154 -6.25 -2.43 20.59
CA ARG A 154 -7.50 -2.82 19.91
C ARG A 154 -7.25 -3.95 18.91
N LEU A 155 -6.21 -3.85 18.08
CA LEU A 155 -5.87 -4.90 17.13
C LEU A 155 -5.45 -6.21 17.82
N LEU A 156 -4.64 -6.12 18.88
CA LEU A 156 -4.20 -7.29 19.66
C LEU A 156 -5.39 -8.11 20.20
N ARG A 157 -6.46 -7.44 20.67
CA ARG A 157 -7.66 -8.10 21.22
C ARG A 157 -8.62 -8.65 20.16
N ARG A 158 -8.33 -8.46 18.87
CA ARG A 158 -9.22 -8.89 17.77
C ARG A 158 -8.78 -10.16 17.06
N GLN A 159 -7.58 -10.67 17.33
CA GLN A 159 -7.18 -11.94 16.76
C GLN A 159 -7.97 -13.08 17.39
N ASN A 160 -8.52 -13.95 16.54
CA ASN A 160 -9.16 -15.20 16.95
C ASN A 160 -8.09 -16.29 17.23
N GLU A 161 -8.53 -17.47 17.67
CA GLU A 161 -7.63 -18.59 17.98
C GLU A 161 -6.94 -19.17 16.73
N ASP A 162 -7.60 -19.13 15.58
CA ASP A 162 -7.09 -19.63 14.29
C ASP A 162 -6.11 -18.67 13.58
N GLY A 163 -5.95 -17.45 14.08
CA GLY A 163 -5.09 -16.42 13.50
C GLY A 163 -5.82 -15.39 12.63
N SER A 164 -7.11 -15.62 12.30
CA SER A 164 -7.98 -14.61 11.69
C SER A 164 -8.16 -13.39 12.60
N MET A 165 -8.61 -12.26 12.05
CA MET A 165 -8.95 -11.08 12.84
C MET A 165 -10.42 -10.73 12.69
N ARG A 166 -11.08 -10.46 13.82
CA ARG A 166 -12.48 -10.03 13.83
C ARG A 166 -12.64 -8.71 13.08
N LEU A 167 -13.44 -8.77 12.03
CA LEU A 167 -13.87 -7.63 11.24
C LEU A 167 -15.21 -7.13 11.73
N PHE A 168 -15.45 -5.85 11.50
CA PHE A 168 -16.76 -5.25 11.71
C PHE A 168 -17.25 -4.72 10.38
N PHE A 169 -18.32 -5.32 9.86
CA PHE A 169 -19.05 -4.82 8.70
C PHE A 169 -20.38 -4.23 9.16
N ASP A 170 -20.81 -3.17 8.48
CA ASP A 170 -22.22 -2.84 8.45
C ASP A 170 -22.99 -4.08 7.94
N SER A 171 -24.14 -4.39 8.55
CA SER A 171 -25.11 -5.40 8.13
C SER A 171 -25.29 -5.51 6.60
N ARG A 172 -25.20 -4.38 5.87
CA ARG A 172 -25.32 -4.29 4.40
C ARG A 172 -24.14 -4.84 3.61
N LEU A 173 -22.98 -5.03 4.25
CA LEU A 173 -21.72 -5.44 3.61
C LEU A 173 -21.24 -6.82 4.07
N THR A 174 -22.04 -7.52 4.87
CA THR A 174 -21.76 -8.88 5.38
C THR A 174 -21.45 -9.90 4.28
N VAL A 175 -22.05 -9.73 3.09
CA VAL A 175 -21.76 -10.57 1.90
C VAL A 175 -20.31 -10.46 1.41
N TYR A 176 -19.60 -9.38 1.76
CA TYR A 176 -18.20 -9.16 1.40
C TYR A 176 -17.22 -9.45 2.54
N GLU A 177 -17.71 -9.89 3.71
CA GLU A 177 -16.90 -10.03 4.93
C GLU A 177 -15.65 -10.89 4.71
N LYS A 178 -15.82 -12.03 4.06
CA LYS A 178 -14.74 -12.98 3.74
C LYS A 178 -13.71 -12.39 2.77
N SER A 179 -14.18 -11.75 1.69
CA SER A 179 -13.27 -11.12 0.73
C SER A 179 -12.57 -9.90 1.31
N ALA A 180 -13.23 -9.17 2.19
CA ALA A 180 -12.66 -8.01 2.84
C ALA A 180 -11.63 -8.36 3.92
N GLU A 181 -11.74 -9.53 4.57
CA GLU A 181 -10.65 -10.07 5.40
C GLU A 181 -9.35 -10.20 4.61
N ALA A 182 -9.44 -10.67 3.37
CA ALA A 182 -8.29 -10.90 2.50
C ALA A 182 -7.47 -9.61 2.24
N PHE A 183 -8.08 -8.42 2.39
CA PHE A 183 -7.42 -7.12 2.20
C PHE A 183 -7.10 -6.43 3.54
N TYR A 184 -8.07 -6.36 4.45
CA TYR A 184 -7.93 -5.60 5.69
C TYR A 184 -6.99 -6.25 6.70
N LEU A 185 -6.84 -7.58 6.67
CA LEU A 185 -5.90 -8.26 7.55
C LEU A 185 -4.45 -7.84 7.23
N PRO A 186 -3.92 -7.98 5.99
CA PRO A 186 -2.60 -7.45 5.63
C PRO A 186 -2.38 -5.98 5.99
N GLU A 187 -3.35 -5.10 5.74
CA GLU A 187 -3.24 -3.68 6.08
C GLU A 187 -3.06 -3.45 7.59
N ALA A 188 -3.86 -4.14 8.42
CA ALA A 188 -3.75 -4.10 9.86
C ALA A 188 -2.38 -4.58 10.35
N LEU A 189 -1.89 -5.69 9.76
CA LEU A 189 -0.60 -6.27 10.12
C LEU A 189 0.57 -5.38 9.71
N ILE A 190 0.54 -4.76 8.53
CA ILE A 190 1.57 -3.80 8.09
C ILE A 190 1.61 -2.60 9.05
N GLY A 191 0.44 -2.10 9.47
CA GLY A 191 0.35 -1.06 10.48
C GLY A 191 0.94 -1.47 11.83
N LEU A 192 0.70 -2.70 12.28
CA LEU A 192 1.29 -3.24 13.50
C LEU A 192 2.81 -3.39 13.39
N ILE A 193 3.32 -3.92 12.27
CA ILE A 193 4.77 -4.02 12.01
C ILE A 193 5.43 -2.64 12.12
N ALA A 194 4.79 -1.60 11.58
CA ALA A 194 5.29 -0.22 11.66
C ALA A 194 5.38 0.35 13.09
N THR A 195 4.73 -0.30 14.08
CA THR A 195 4.77 0.13 15.48
C THR A 195 5.83 -0.59 16.33
N LEU A 196 6.49 -1.62 15.80
CA LEU A 196 7.52 -2.36 16.53
C LEU A 196 8.66 -1.43 16.99
N GLY A 197 9.12 -1.59 18.22
CA GLY A 197 10.15 -0.73 18.82
C GLY A 197 9.62 0.58 19.42
N HIS A 198 8.33 0.88 19.27
CA HIS A 198 7.68 2.01 19.95
C HIS A 198 6.98 1.63 21.26
N HIS A 199 7.02 0.34 21.64
CA HIS A 199 6.34 -0.18 22.81
C HIS A 199 7.31 -0.89 23.77
N SER A 200 6.80 -1.41 24.88
CA SER A 200 7.59 -2.31 25.72
C SER A 200 7.87 -3.60 24.97
N LYS A 201 8.96 -4.28 25.33
CA LYS A 201 9.33 -5.59 24.77
C LYS A 201 8.20 -6.62 24.87
N GLU A 202 7.38 -6.55 25.94
CA GLU A 202 6.23 -7.44 26.11
C GLU A 202 5.16 -7.22 25.03
N ILE A 203 4.81 -5.96 24.74
CA ILE A 203 3.83 -5.63 23.71
C ILE A 203 4.38 -5.96 22.32
N ASP A 204 5.65 -5.65 22.05
CA ASP A 204 6.29 -6.00 20.78
C ASP A 204 6.28 -7.52 20.54
N ASN A 205 6.52 -8.33 21.58
CA ASN A 205 6.42 -9.79 21.48
C ASN A 205 4.99 -10.27 21.18
N GLN A 206 3.96 -9.61 21.76
CA GLN A 206 2.56 -9.91 21.45
C GLN A 206 2.23 -9.57 19.99
N ILE A 207 2.73 -8.43 19.49
CA ILE A 207 2.57 -8.02 18.09
C ILE A 207 3.21 -9.05 17.15
N ILE A 208 4.46 -9.45 17.42
CA ILE A 208 5.19 -10.46 16.64
C ILE A 208 4.41 -11.79 16.60
N THR A 209 3.95 -12.26 17.76
CA THR A 209 3.17 -13.51 17.87
C THR A 209 1.86 -13.42 17.08
N LEU A 210 1.17 -12.28 17.16
CA LEU A 210 -0.05 -12.04 16.39
C LEU A 210 0.23 -12.14 14.88
N ILE A 211 1.26 -11.43 14.39
CA ILE A 211 1.61 -11.43 12.97
C ILE A 211 1.95 -12.82 12.47
N GLN A 212 2.74 -13.59 13.23
CA GLN A 212 3.09 -14.97 12.88
C GLN A 212 1.85 -15.85 12.71
N ARG A 213 0.91 -15.78 13.67
CA ARG A 213 -0.34 -16.54 13.60
C ARG A 213 -1.21 -16.14 12.41
N ALA A 214 -1.28 -14.84 12.10
CA ALA A 214 -2.05 -14.35 10.97
C ALA A 214 -1.42 -14.73 9.61
N ILE A 215 -0.09 -14.76 9.52
CA ILE A 215 0.63 -15.27 8.34
C ILE A 215 0.32 -16.75 8.15
N LEU A 216 0.41 -17.57 9.22
CA LEU A 216 0.06 -19.00 9.15
C LEU A 216 -1.39 -19.21 8.71
N TYR A 217 -2.32 -18.41 9.23
CA TYR A 217 -3.72 -18.41 8.81
C TYR A 217 -3.89 -18.15 7.30
N CYS A 218 -3.19 -17.15 6.75
CA CYS A 218 -3.22 -16.82 5.32
C CYS A 218 -2.60 -17.91 4.44
N CYS A 219 -1.69 -18.71 4.99
CA CYS A 219 -1.02 -19.77 4.24
C CYS A 219 -1.87 -21.05 4.06
N GLN A 220 -2.95 -21.20 4.83
CA GLN A 220 -3.85 -22.35 4.72
C GLN A 220 -4.74 -22.25 3.46
N ASP A 221 -4.71 -23.30 2.62
CA ASP A 221 -5.45 -23.33 1.34
C ASP A 221 -6.96 -23.12 1.51
N GLU A 222 -7.55 -23.74 2.53
CA GLU A 222 -8.98 -23.65 2.78
C GLU A 222 -9.46 -22.22 3.05
N ASN A 223 -8.61 -21.38 3.66
CA ASN A 223 -8.96 -20.00 3.97
C ASN A 223 -8.85 -19.12 2.72
N ARG A 224 -7.85 -19.39 1.86
CA ARG A 224 -7.73 -18.72 0.57
C ARG A 224 -8.93 -19.03 -0.34
N GLU A 225 -9.29 -20.30 -0.50
CA GLU A 225 -10.41 -20.70 -1.36
C GLU A 225 -11.75 -20.10 -0.89
N ARG A 226 -11.92 -19.93 0.43
CA ARG A 226 -13.10 -19.28 1.01
C ARG A 226 -13.15 -17.76 0.78
N ASN A 227 -11.99 -17.12 0.65
CA ASN A 227 -11.88 -15.66 0.75
C ASN A 227 -11.44 -14.97 -0.56
N VAL A 228 -10.90 -15.70 -1.55
CA VAL A 228 -10.25 -15.13 -2.74
C VAL A 228 -10.86 -15.67 -4.04
N THR A 229 -11.63 -14.85 -4.75
CA THR A 229 -12.11 -15.16 -6.11
C THR A 229 -11.04 -14.84 -7.17
N SER A 230 -11.25 -15.31 -8.41
CA SER A 230 -10.36 -15.00 -9.55
C SER A 230 -10.17 -13.51 -9.76
N ASP A 231 -11.21 -12.72 -9.47
CA ASP A 231 -11.26 -11.30 -9.80
C ASP A 231 -10.50 -10.44 -8.79
N ILE A 232 -10.35 -10.94 -7.55
CA ILE A 232 -9.64 -10.24 -6.48
C ILE A 232 -8.25 -10.82 -6.19
N VAL A 233 -7.85 -11.87 -6.90
CA VAL A 233 -6.62 -12.61 -6.64
C VAL A 233 -5.37 -11.74 -6.73
N THR A 234 -5.37 -10.76 -7.64
CA THR A 234 -4.26 -9.80 -7.79
C THR A 234 -4.14 -8.87 -6.60
N PHE A 235 -5.25 -8.33 -6.12
CA PHE A 235 -5.28 -7.47 -4.94
C PHE A 235 -4.82 -8.23 -3.71
N TYR A 236 -5.33 -9.45 -3.54
CA TYR A 236 -4.88 -10.33 -2.46
C TYR A 236 -3.38 -10.60 -2.55
N ALA A 237 -2.87 -11.01 -3.72
CA ALA A 237 -1.46 -11.31 -3.90
C ALA A 237 -0.58 -10.09 -3.61
N ASN A 238 -0.95 -8.89 -4.11
CA ASN A 238 -0.24 -7.66 -3.80
C ASN A 238 -0.15 -7.43 -2.28
N TRP A 239 -1.29 -7.46 -1.58
CA TRP A 239 -1.32 -7.24 -0.14
C TRP A 239 -0.50 -8.26 0.65
N GLN A 240 -0.53 -9.54 0.26
CA GLN A 240 0.31 -10.57 0.86
C GLN A 240 1.81 -10.31 0.63
N PHE A 241 2.21 -9.94 -0.60
CA PHE A 241 3.62 -9.62 -0.88
C PHE A 241 4.09 -8.37 -0.15
N GLN A 242 3.24 -7.35 0.03
CA GLN A 242 3.55 -6.20 0.87
C GLN A 242 3.77 -6.60 2.32
N LEU A 243 2.85 -7.39 2.89
CA LEU A 243 2.98 -7.92 4.25
C LEU A 243 4.29 -8.69 4.41
N PHE A 244 4.59 -9.64 3.51
CA PHE A 244 5.81 -10.42 3.57
C PHE A 244 7.06 -9.57 3.40
N TYR A 245 7.06 -8.60 2.49
CA TYR A 245 8.16 -7.66 2.34
C TYR A 245 8.44 -6.92 3.65
N HIS A 246 7.41 -6.32 4.27
CA HIS A 246 7.56 -5.60 5.54
C HIS A 246 7.96 -6.51 6.69
N TRP A 247 7.44 -7.73 6.73
CA TRP A 247 7.78 -8.72 7.75
C TRP A 247 9.24 -9.18 7.63
N ILE A 248 9.66 -9.60 6.44
CA ILE A 248 11.03 -10.02 6.15
C ILE A 248 12.01 -8.89 6.45
N TYR A 249 11.73 -7.68 5.96
CA TYR A 249 12.61 -6.54 6.18
C TYR A 249 12.81 -6.25 7.67
N ASN A 250 11.75 -6.31 8.49
CA ASN A 250 11.87 -6.12 9.92
C ASN A 250 12.54 -7.30 10.64
N GLN A 251 12.23 -8.54 10.26
CA GLN A 251 12.88 -9.72 10.85
C GLN A 251 14.36 -9.81 10.47
N SER A 252 14.76 -9.36 9.28
CA SER A 252 16.17 -9.33 8.84
C SER A 252 17.04 -8.33 9.62
N LYS A 253 16.43 -7.40 10.36
CA LYS A 253 17.11 -6.55 11.35
C LYS A 253 17.32 -7.25 12.69
N GLY A 254 16.72 -8.43 12.89
CA GLY A 254 16.94 -9.35 14.00
C GLY A 254 17.55 -10.67 13.51
N GLU A 255 18.15 -11.45 14.41
CA GLU A 255 18.78 -12.75 14.08
C GLU A 255 17.76 -13.90 14.00
N ASN A 256 16.51 -13.64 13.56
CA ASN A 256 15.47 -14.65 13.50
C ASN A 256 15.36 -15.28 12.11
N GLU A 257 15.35 -16.60 12.06
CA GLU A 257 15.12 -17.36 10.84
C GLU A 257 13.66 -17.19 10.38
N ILE A 258 13.48 -16.77 9.13
CA ILE A 258 12.17 -16.50 8.56
C ILE A 258 11.60 -17.81 8.03
N SER A 259 10.77 -18.48 8.83
CA SER A 259 9.94 -19.60 8.35
C SER A 259 8.71 -19.06 7.62
N LEU A 260 8.87 -18.64 6.36
CA LEU A 260 7.73 -18.41 5.47
C LEU A 260 7.37 -19.71 4.77
N GLU A 261 6.08 -19.94 4.56
CA GLU A 261 5.63 -21.05 3.73
C GLU A 261 5.98 -20.76 2.26
N VAL A 262 7.13 -21.30 1.83
CA VAL A 262 7.63 -21.22 0.45
C VAL A 262 6.55 -21.64 -0.55
N GLU A 263 5.71 -22.62 -0.18
CA GLU A 263 4.61 -23.08 -1.02
C GLU A 263 3.51 -22.02 -1.16
N HIS A 264 3.18 -21.29 -0.09
CA HIS A 264 2.26 -20.16 -0.19
C HIS A 264 2.79 -19.08 -1.14
N LEU A 265 4.07 -18.73 -1.04
CA LEU A 265 4.70 -17.76 -1.94
C LEU A 265 4.66 -18.22 -3.40
N LYS A 266 4.98 -19.50 -3.68
CA LYS A 266 4.84 -20.08 -5.03
C LYS A 266 3.41 -19.96 -5.57
N ARG A 267 2.40 -20.24 -4.73
CA ARG A 267 0.99 -20.10 -5.11
C ARG A 267 0.61 -18.65 -5.44
N LEU A 268 1.05 -17.68 -4.65
CA LEU A 268 0.81 -16.26 -4.92
C LEU A 268 1.44 -15.81 -6.24
N ILE A 269 2.66 -16.29 -6.54
CA ILE A 269 3.33 -16.01 -7.81
C ILE A 269 2.55 -16.61 -8.97
N ASN A 270 2.17 -17.89 -8.86
CA ASN A 270 1.32 -18.53 -9.86
C ASN A 270 0.00 -17.79 -10.06
N ALA A 271 -0.57 -17.22 -8.99
CA ALA A 271 -1.78 -16.42 -9.07
C ALA A 271 -1.56 -15.11 -9.84
N LEU A 272 -0.46 -14.39 -9.60
CA LEU A 272 -0.09 -13.21 -10.39
C LEU A 272 0.08 -13.56 -11.88
N MET A 273 0.85 -14.60 -12.17
CA MET A 273 1.12 -15.07 -13.55
C MET A 273 -0.15 -15.45 -14.30
N ASN A 274 -1.11 -16.06 -13.61
CA ASN A 274 -2.34 -16.57 -14.22
C ASN A 274 -3.52 -15.60 -14.13
N SER A 275 -3.33 -14.46 -13.47
CA SER A 275 -4.35 -13.43 -13.30
C SER A 275 -4.87 -12.93 -14.65
N PRO A 276 -6.13 -12.48 -14.73
CA PRO A 276 -6.64 -11.84 -15.94
C PRO A 276 -5.72 -10.71 -16.43
N ILE A 277 -5.15 -9.91 -15.52
CA ILE A 277 -4.29 -8.76 -15.83
C ILE A 277 -2.97 -9.15 -16.51
N ALA A 278 -2.38 -10.28 -16.10
CA ALA A 278 -1.20 -10.82 -16.78
C ALA A 278 -1.50 -11.21 -18.25
N LYS A 279 -2.76 -11.53 -18.55
CA LYS A 279 -3.24 -11.95 -19.87
C LYS A 279 -3.91 -10.81 -20.66
N ILE A 280 -4.17 -9.66 -20.03
CA ILE A 280 -4.79 -8.51 -20.70
C ILE A 280 -3.79 -7.95 -21.72
N PRO A 281 -4.16 -7.85 -23.01
CA PRO A 281 -3.44 -7.00 -23.92
C PRO A 281 -3.59 -5.56 -23.42
N PHE A 282 -2.47 -4.89 -23.16
CA PHE A 282 -2.41 -3.47 -22.75
C PHE A 282 -2.77 -2.52 -23.91
N GLU A 283 -3.83 -2.87 -24.64
CA GLU A 283 -4.47 -2.15 -25.73
C GLU A 283 -5.71 -1.38 -25.22
N HIS A 284 -6.22 -1.74 -24.04
CA HIS A 284 -7.24 -0.97 -23.35
C HIS A 284 -6.60 0.35 -22.88
N ASN A 285 -6.96 1.46 -23.53
CA ASN A 285 -6.45 2.81 -23.23
C ASN A 285 -6.99 3.36 -21.88
N VAL A 286 -6.95 2.56 -20.81
CA VAL A 286 -7.47 2.88 -19.47
C VAL A 286 -6.50 2.36 -18.42
N ALA A 287 -6.03 3.23 -17.53
CA ALA A 287 -5.25 2.85 -16.36
C ALA A 287 -6.20 2.54 -15.21
N THR A 288 -6.27 1.28 -14.78
CA THR A 288 -7.16 0.83 -13.69
C THR A 288 -6.38 0.53 -12.41
N VAL A 289 -7.08 0.46 -11.28
CA VAL A 289 -6.47 0.14 -9.97
C VAL A 289 -5.87 -1.26 -10.00
N GLU A 290 -6.52 -2.20 -10.68
CA GLU A 290 -6.06 -3.57 -10.90
C GLU A 290 -4.65 -3.60 -11.52
N ILE A 291 -4.42 -2.81 -12.58
CA ILE A 291 -3.11 -2.77 -13.27
C ILE A 291 -2.05 -2.14 -12.37
N ALA A 292 -2.38 -1.07 -11.65
CA ALA A 292 -1.46 -0.44 -10.72
C ALA A 292 -1.09 -1.36 -9.54
N CYS A 293 -2.09 -2.05 -8.99
CA CYS A 293 -1.95 -3.02 -7.92
C CYS A 293 -1.16 -4.26 -8.37
N TYR A 294 -1.35 -4.71 -9.62
CA TYR A 294 -0.54 -5.76 -10.25
C TYR A 294 0.93 -5.36 -10.34
N LEU A 295 1.23 -4.14 -10.83
CA LEU A 295 2.60 -3.63 -10.90
C LEU A 295 3.26 -3.58 -9.52
N GLU A 296 2.58 -3.03 -8.50
CA GLU A 296 3.09 -3.01 -7.13
C GLU A 296 3.34 -4.44 -6.61
N GLY A 297 2.39 -5.36 -6.83
CA GLY A 297 2.52 -6.75 -6.43
C GLY A 297 3.70 -7.46 -7.09
N LEU A 298 3.96 -7.21 -8.38
CA LEU A 298 5.13 -7.75 -9.08
C LEU A 298 6.45 -7.28 -8.47
N VAL A 299 6.56 -5.99 -8.14
CA VAL A 299 7.76 -5.42 -7.53
C VAL A 299 8.00 -6.03 -6.15
N HIS A 300 6.97 -6.09 -5.31
CA HIS A 300 7.08 -6.71 -3.99
C HIS A 300 7.37 -8.21 -4.06
N ALA A 301 6.75 -8.94 -4.98
CA ALA A 301 7.01 -10.35 -5.18
C ALA A 301 8.48 -10.60 -5.56
N ARG A 302 9.01 -9.85 -6.52
CA ARG A 302 10.43 -9.91 -6.92
C ARG A 302 11.37 -9.72 -5.71
N ASP A 303 11.11 -8.72 -4.88
CA ASP A 303 11.93 -8.44 -3.70
C ASP A 303 11.85 -9.60 -2.69
N VAL A 304 10.63 -10.05 -2.35
CA VAL A 304 10.41 -11.16 -1.39
C VAL A 304 11.11 -12.43 -1.85
N ILE A 305 11.01 -12.78 -3.14
CA ILE A 305 11.66 -13.98 -3.69
C ILE A 305 13.17 -13.85 -3.61
N SER A 306 13.71 -12.67 -3.89
CA SER A 306 15.15 -12.39 -3.81
C SER A 306 15.67 -12.54 -2.37
N PHE A 307 14.91 -12.09 -1.38
CA PHE A 307 15.25 -12.26 0.04
C PHE A 307 15.19 -13.72 0.50
N VAL A 308 14.11 -14.43 0.18
CA VAL A 308 13.88 -15.81 0.67
C VAL A 308 14.64 -16.85 -0.16
N LYS A 309 15.29 -16.44 -1.27
CA LYS A 309 16.07 -17.31 -2.17
C LYS A 309 15.28 -18.53 -2.66
N ILE A 310 14.00 -18.33 -2.96
CA ILE A 310 13.14 -19.41 -3.43
C ILE A 310 13.54 -19.77 -4.86
N ALA A 311 13.91 -21.04 -5.09
CA ALA A 311 14.03 -21.58 -6.42
C ALA A 311 12.63 -21.69 -7.05
N LEU A 312 12.39 -20.88 -8.07
CA LEU A 312 11.16 -20.92 -8.86
C LEU A 312 11.49 -21.37 -10.28
N HIS A 313 10.64 -22.21 -10.85
CA HIS A 313 10.69 -22.57 -12.26
C HIS A 313 10.02 -21.47 -13.11
N LEU A 314 10.47 -20.22 -12.97
CA LEU A 314 10.01 -19.11 -13.79
C LEU A 314 10.87 -18.98 -15.04
N PRO A 315 10.30 -18.48 -16.16
CA PRO A 315 11.11 -17.98 -17.26
C PRO A 315 12.11 -16.96 -16.72
N LYS A 316 13.35 -17.04 -17.20
CA LYS A 316 14.38 -16.06 -16.91
C LYS A 316 13.85 -14.66 -17.26
N ASP A 317 13.96 -13.73 -16.31
CA ASP A 317 13.54 -12.34 -16.41
C ASP A 317 12.02 -12.11 -16.53
N TRP A 318 11.16 -13.06 -16.11
CA TRP A 318 9.70 -12.91 -16.17
C TRP A 318 9.21 -11.66 -15.44
N PHE A 319 9.65 -11.43 -14.19
CA PHE A 319 9.30 -10.24 -13.42
C PHE A 319 9.67 -8.96 -14.16
N GLU A 320 10.89 -8.87 -14.68
CA GLU A 320 11.37 -7.65 -15.31
C GLU A 320 10.65 -7.36 -16.64
N LYS A 321 10.29 -8.40 -17.39
CA LYS A 321 9.45 -8.24 -18.59
C LYS A 321 8.06 -7.70 -18.23
N GLU A 322 7.42 -8.28 -17.23
CA GLU A 322 6.08 -7.86 -16.81
C GLU A 322 6.07 -6.46 -16.16
N ILE A 323 7.04 -6.16 -15.31
CA ILE A 323 7.22 -4.83 -14.71
C ILE A 323 7.42 -3.78 -15.81
N ASN A 324 8.34 -4.02 -16.76
CA ASN A 324 8.56 -3.11 -17.87
C ASN A 324 7.32 -2.96 -18.75
N ARG A 325 6.58 -4.04 -19.02
CA ARG A 325 5.32 -4.01 -19.77
C ARG A 325 4.31 -3.07 -19.10
N CYS A 326 4.14 -3.17 -17.77
CA CYS A 326 3.27 -2.30 -16.99
C CYS A 326 3.73 -0.83 -17.03
N ILE A 327 5.02 -0.57 -16.79
CA ILE A 327 5.57 0.79 -16.77
C ILE A 327 5.39 1.47 -18.13
N HIS A 328 5.73 0.78 -19.22
CA HIS A 328 5.58 1.34 -20.56
C HIS A 328 4.13 1.68 -20.88
N PHE A 329 3.20 0.78 -20.57
CA PHE A 329 1.77 1.04 -20.75
C PHE A 329 1.29 2.26 -19.95
N LEU A 330 1.61 2.31 -18.66
CA LEU A 330 1.22 3.42 -17.77
C LEU A 330 1.86 4.75 -18.21
N TYR A 331 3.11 4.73 -18.66
CA TYR A 331 3.79 5.92 -19.19
C TYR A 331 3.17 6.42 -20.50
N GLN A 332 2.83 5.52 -21.43
CA GLN A 332 2.16 5.87 -22.67
C GLN A 332 0.82 6.56 -22.39
N LEU A 333 0.00 6.01 -21.49
CA LEU A 333 -1.26 6.62 -21.10
C LEU A 333 -1.07 8.00 -20.46
N GLN A 334 -0.06 8.15 -19.61
CA GLN A 334 0.23 9.42 -18.94
C GLN A 334 0.72 10.50 -19.92
N THR A 335 1.34 10.13 -21.03
CA THR A 335 1.92 11.07 -22.01
C THR A 335 1.01 11.38 -23.20
N ALA A 336 -0.06 10.62 -23.42
CA ALA A 336 -0.94 10.75 -24.58
C ALA A 336 -1.84 12.01 -24.59
N THR A 337 -1.93 12.82 -23.52
CA THR A 337 -2.96 13.87 -23.39
C THR A 337 -2.49 15.22 -22.83
N GLN A 338 -3.13 16.30 -23.28
CA GLN A 338 -2.91 17.71 -22.87
C GLN A 338 -3.94 18.16 -21.81
N LEU A 339 -4.11 17.45 -20.70
CA LEU A 339 -5.06 17.89 -19.66
C LEU A 339 -4.48 18.93 -18.69
N THR A 340 -5.38 19.72 -18.11
CA THR A 340 -5.12 20.81 -17.15
C THR A 340 -4.59 20.34 -15.79
N ILE A 341 -4.84 19.09 -15.41
CA ILE A 341 -4.28 18.46 -14.19
C ILE A 341 -3.18 17.50 -14.63
N LYS A 342 -1.95 18.00 -14.66
CA LYS A 342 -0.77 17.17 -14.90
C LYS A 342 -0.54 16.26 -13.69
N GLY A 343 -0.20 15.00 -13.96
CA GLY A 343 0.37 14.16 -12.93
C GLY A 343 -0.40 12.91 -12.47
N GLY A 344 -1.70 12.84 -12.74
CA GLY A 344 -2.54 11.70 -12.36
C GLY A 344 -3.06 11.02 -13.62
N PHE A 345 -3.03 9.70 -13.68
CA PHE A 345 -3.39 8.90 -14.84
C PHE A 345 -4.68 9.38 -15.49
N VAL A 346 -4.55 9.99 -16.68
CA VAL A 346 -5.62 10.71 -17.38
C VAL A 346 -6.72 9.75 -17.85
N HIS A 347 -6.33 8.52 -18.14
CA HIS A 347 -7.19 7.49 -18.70
C HIS A 347 -7.84 6.60 -17.62
N THR A 348 -7.73 6.93 -16.34
CA THR A 348 -8.44 6.23 -15.26
C THR A 348 -9.92 6.65 -15.27
N PRO A 349 -10.88 5.80 -14.84
CA PRO A 349 -12.29 6.18 -14.75
C PRO A 349 -12.46 7.55 -14.09
N ASN A 350 -13.44 8.34 -14.57
CA ASN A 350 -13.64 9.76 -14.21
C ASN A 350 -13.88 10.06 -12.71
N SER A 351 -13.76 9.08 -11.82
CA SER A 351 -13.76 9.22 -10.37
C SER A 351 -12.36 9.62 -9.86
N PRO A 352 -12.20 10.79 -9.21
CA PRO A 352 -10.94 11.21 -8.58
C PRO A 352 -10.33 10.16 -7.64
N GLU A 353 -11.16 9.37 -6.97
CA GLU A 353 -10.79 8.33 -6.03
C GLU A 353 -9.96 7.24 -6.71
N ALA A 354 -10.42 6.75 -7.87
CA ALA A 354 -9.68 5.76 -8.64
C ALA A 354 -8.33 6.33 -9.11
N ARG A 355 -8.25 7.63 -9.45
CA ARG A 355 -6.98 8.28 -9.84
C ARG A 355 -5.99 8.34 -8.69
N VAL A 356 -6.47 8.58 -7.47
CA VAL A 356 -5.66 8.55 -6.24
C VAL A 356 -5.13 7.15 -5.97
N ASP A 357 -6.00 6.14 -6.06
CA ASP A 357 -5.65 4.74 -5.81
C ASP A 357 -4.60 4.27 -6.84
N VAL A 358 -4.82 4.53 -8.14
CA VAL A 358 -3.84 4.23 -9.21
C VAL A 358 -2.52 4.98 -8.98
N ALA A 359 -2.55 6.28 -8.71
CA ALA A 359 -1.33 7.07 -8.51
C ALA A 359 -0.51 6.57 -7.30
N GLY A 360 -1.17 6.21 -6.20
CA GLY A 360 -0.53 5.64 -5.02
C GLY A 360 0.19 4.33 -5.30
N HIS A 361 -0.54 3.34 -5.85
CA HIS A 361 0.03 2.03 -6.17
C HIS A 361 1.18 2.12 -7.18
N VAL A 362 1.04 2.95 -8.22
CA VAL A 362 2.13 3.13 -9.20
C VAL A 362 3.33 3.80 -8.54
N PHE A 363 3.13 4.84 -7.72
CA PHE A 363 4.23 5.49 -7.02
C PHE A 363 4.99 4.50 -6.12
N ASN A 364 4.30 3.69 -5.31
CA ASN A 364 4.92 2.72 -4.43
C ASN A 364 5.80 1.73 -5.19
N ALA A 365 5.32 1.25 -6.34
CA ALA A 365 6.09 0.37 -7.22
C ALA A 365 7.33 1.09 -7.79
N LEU A 366 7.15 2.29 -8.34
CA LEU A 366 8.23 3.06 -8.97
C LEU A 366 9.32 3.48 -7.98
N ALA A 367 8.93 3.91 -6.77
CA ALA A 367 9.87 4.32 -5.72
C ALA A 367 10.81 3.17 -5.34
N LYS A 368 10.28 1.94 -5.26
CA LYS A 368 11.07 0.73 -4.99
C LYS A 368 12.02 0.39 -6.12
N LEU A 369 11.52 0.35 -7.35
CA LEU A 369 12.34 0.09 -8.54
C LEU A 369 13.51 1.08 -8.68
N SER A 370 13.29 2.33 -8.26
CA SER A 370 14.32 3.35 -8.24
C SER A 370 15.40 3.02 -7.19
N ARG A 371 15.03 2.56 -5.98
CA ARG A 371 15.97 2.27 -4.88
C ARG A 371 16.99 1.17 -5.22
N ASP A 372 16.61 0.13 -5.95
CA ASP A 372 17.46 -1.05 -6.18
C ASP A 372 18.60 -0.86 -7.20
N GLN A 373 18.71 0.33 -7.82
CA GLN A 373 19.72 0.63 -8.84
C GLN A 373 20.83 1.59 -8.35
N HIS A 374 20.87 1.88 -7.04
CA HIS A 374 21.92 2.62 -6.34
C HIS A 374 22.33 1.89 -5.06
#